data_AF-A0A5J5NRQ9-F1
#
_entry.id   AF-A0A5J5NRQ9-F1
#
_cell.length_a   1.000
_cell.length_b   1.000
_cell.length_c   1.000
_cell.angle_alpha   90.00
_cell.angle_beta   90.00
_cell.angle_gamma   90.00
#
_symmetry.space_group_name_H-M   'P 1'
#
loop_
_entity.id
_entity.type
_entity.pdbx_description
1 polymer ?
#
loop_
_entity_poly.entity_id
_entity_poly.type
_entity_poly.pdbx_seq_one_letter_code
_entity_poly.pdbx_strand_id
1 'polypeptide(L)'
;MELLTSEDFNNTRIQPEWTAMDYLLEVVRVDQEKMQEQTFMNEKKNGRLKRKRRIQEENSKNKRPITSYPPKPLMPEGLKQHIVENMGGSNCVLVIQKQLFFSDVNPQASRLLIPFSQVESREFLNESEVERLKNKEAIQACLVEPSMEETEINFKWWDMRKNSMYVITTSWNSIVKNNRLKVEDIVQLWSFRVDSTLCFALQKL
;
A
#
# COMPACT_ATOMS: atom_id res chain seq x y z
N MET A 1 16.16 -21.40 35.65
CA MET A 1 15.06 -20.95 36.51
C MET A 1 15.25 -19.46 36.67
N GLU A 2 14.31 -18.66 36.16
CA GLU A 2 14.30 -17.23 36.49
C GLU A 2 13.89 -17.11 37.96
N LEU A 3 14.64 -16.32 38.72
CA LEU A 3 14.38 -16.14 40.14
C LEU A 3 13.18 -15.19 40.32
N LEU A 4 12.37 -15.44 41.35
CA LEU A 4 11.38 -14.48 41.80
C LEU A 4 12.08 -13.22 42.32
N THR A 5 11.55 -12.07 41.97
CA THR A 5 12.01 -10.76 42.43
C THR A 5 10.98 -10.16 43.37
N SER A 6 11.38 -9.13 44.13
CA SER A 6 10.46 -8.39 45.00
C SER A 6 9.27 -7.79 44.25
N GLU A 7 9.41 -7.53 42.94
CA GLU A 7 8.35 -6.97 42.10
C GLU A 7 7.21 -7.96 41.84
N ASP A 8 7.50 -9.27 41.81
CA ASP A 8 6.50 -10.32 41.59
C ASP A 8 5.47 -10.40 42.75
N PHE A 9 5.81 -9.84 43.91
CA PHE A 9 4.97 -9.83 45.11
C PHE A 9 4.22 -8.50 45.33
N ASN A 10 4.36 -7.50 44.44
CA ASN A 10 3.76 -6.18 44.62
C ASN A 10 2.22 -6.20 44.78
N ASN A 11 1.56 -7.23 44.25
CA ASN A 11 0.12 -7.42 44.36
C ASN A 11 -0.31 -8.35 45.51
N THR A 12 0.65 -8.84 46.30
CA THR A 12 0.41 -9.77 47.40
C THR A 12 0.14 -9.01 48.68
N ARG A 13 -1.05 -9.20 49.27
CA ARG A 13 -1.42 -8.56 50.54
C ARG A 13 -1.02 -9.47 51.71
N ILE A 14 0.19 -9.26 52.22
CA ILE A 14 0.70 -10.00 53.39
C ILE A 14 -0.14 -9.62 54.62
N GLN A 15 -0.65 -10.60 55.36
CA GLN A 15 -1.37 -10.35 56.60
C GLN A 15 -0.47 -10.60 57.83
N PRO A 16 -0.64 -9.81 58.92
CA PRO A 16 0.24 -9.88 60.10
C PRO A 16 0.30 -11.24 60.79
N GLU A 17 -0.70 -12.09 60.60
CA GLU A 17 -0.88 -13.38 61.25
C GLU A 17 -0.37 -14.60 60.44
N TRP A 18 0.28 -14.38 59.29
CA TRP A 18 0.76 -15.47 58.45
C TRP A 18 1.84 -16.32 59.14
N THR A 19 1.66 -17.63 59.08
CA THR A 19 2.67 -18.59 59.53
C THR A 19 3.75 -18.76 58.48
N ALA A 20 4.91 -19.31 58.86
CA ALA A 20 5.98 -19.61 57.91
C ALA A 20 5.52 -20.50 56.73
N MET A 21 4.50 -21.34 56.94
CA MET A 21 3.92 -22.18 55.88
C MET A 21 3.04 -21.37 54.92
N ASP A 22 2.33 -20.34 55.40
CA ASP A 22 1.49 -19.47 54.55
C ASP A 22 2.35 -18.65 53.58
N TYR A 23 3.49 -18.15 54.05
CA TYR A 23 4.48 -17.50 53.17
C TYR A 23 5.02 -18.46 52.12
N LEU A 24 5.32 -19.71 52.48
CA LEU A 24 5.81 -20.72 51.54
C LEU A 24 4.76 -21.06 50.47
N LEU A 25 3.49 -21.21 50.86
CA LEU A 25 2.40 -21.45 49.91
C LEU A 25 2.22 -20.29 48.93
N GLU A 26 2.34 -19.05 49.42
CA GLU A 26 2.19 -17.86 48.59
C GLU A 26 3.35 -17.69 47.59
N VAL A 27 4.59 -17.97 48.03
CA VAL A 27 5.76 -18.00 47.14
C VAL A 27 5.59 -19.03 46.02
N VAL A 28 5.09 -20.23 46.35
CA VAL A 28 4.81 -21.28 45.36
C VAL A 28 3.70 -20.85 44.39
N ARG A 29 2.64 -20.19 44.89
CA ARG A 29 1.55 -19.66 44.05
C ARG A 29 2.06 -18.63 43.05
N VAL A 30 2.84 -17.65 43.50
CA VAL A 30 3.41 -16.58 42.66
C VAL A 30 4.38 -17.14 41.62
N ASP A 31 5.21 -18.12 41.99
CA ASP A 31 6.09 -18.82 41.04
C ASP A 31 5.29 -19.49 39.92
N GLN A 32 4.21 -20.17 40.28
CA GLN A 32 3.36 -20.87 39.33
C GLN A 32 2.63 -19.92 38.37
N GLU A 33 2.15 -18.78 38.85
CA GLU A 33 1.54 -17.73 38.01
C GLU A 33 2.55 -17.12 37.04
N LYS A 34 3.75 -16.80 37.51
CA LYS A 34 4.83 -16.29 36.65
C LYS A 34 5.21 -17.28 35.56
N MET A 35 5.28 -18.58 35.89
CA MET A 35 5.52 -19.63 34.89
C MET A 35 4.40 -19.68 33.84
N GLN A 36 3.13 -19.56 34.24
CA GLN A 36 1.99 -19.54 33.32
C GLN A 36 2.01 -18.32 32.40
N GLU A 37 2.26 -17.12 32.93
CA GLU A 37 2.35 -15.90 32.12
C GLU A 37 3.49 -15.97 31.11
N GLN A 38 4.65 -16.51 31.50
CA GLN A 38 5.78 -16.71 30.59
C GLN A 38 5.46 -17.70 29.47
N THR A 39 4.80 -18.81 29.78
CA THR A 39 4.38 -19.78 28.76
C THR A 39 3.40 -19.15 27.76
N PHE A 40 2.37 -18.43 28.23
CA PHE A 40 1.42 -17.72 27.38
C PHE A 40 2.09 -16.66 26.49
N MET A 41 3.04 -15.90 27.04
CA MET A 41 3.79 -14.89 26.29
C MET A 41 4.73 -15.51 25.24
N ASN A 42 5.34 -16.66 25.53
CA ASN A 42 6.16 -17.41 24.58
C ASN A 42 5.32 -18.05 23.47
N GLU A 43 4.14 -18.59 23.77
CA GLU A 43 3.21 -19.09 22.77
C GLU A 43 2.74 -17.98 21.82
N LYS A 44 2.43 -16.79 22.36
CA LYS A 44 2.04 -15.61 21.57
C LYS A 44 3.18 -15.10 20.68
N LYS A 45 4.43 -15.10 21.19
CA LYS A 45 5.64 -14.79 20.41
C LYS A 45 5.88 -15.82 19.31
N ASN A 46 5.74 -17.12 19.61
CA ASN A 46 5.89 -18.20 18.65
C ASN A 46 4.81 -18.19 17.57
N GLY A 47 3.56 -17.86 17.91
CA GLY A 47 2.47 -17.65 16.95
C GLY A 47 2.76 -16.49 15.99
N ARG A 48 3.28 -15.36 16.51
CA ARG A 48 3.72 -14.21 15.69
C ARG A 48 4.91 -14.56 14.79
N LEU A 49 5.89 -15.31 15.28
CA LEU A 49 7.05 -15.77 14.52
C LEU A 49 6.67 -16.76 13.41
N LYS A 50 5.80 -17.73 13.69
CA LYS A 50 5.25 -18.66 12.68
C LYS A 50 4.49 -17.92 11.58
N ARG A 51 3.64 -16.94 11.95
CA ARG A 51 2.93 -16.10 10.97
C ARG A 51 3.88 -15.26 10.12
N LYS A 52 4.97 -14.73 10.71
CA LYS A 52 6.00 -13.96 10.00
C LYS A 52 6.82 -14.84 9.03
N ARG A 53 7.17 -16.07 9.41
CA ARG A 53 7.83 -17.05 8.53
C ARG A 53 6.96 -17.47 7.34
N ARG A 54 5.67 -17.72 7.56
CA ARG A 54 4.71 -18.07 6.49
C ARG A 54 4.56 -16.95 5.45
N ILE A 55 4.51 -15.69 5.90
CA ILE A 55 4.50 -14.50 5.01
C ILE A 55 5.83 -14.36 4.24
N GLN A 56 6.96 -14.75 4.84
CA GLN A 56 8.27 -14.68 4.20
C GLN A 56 8.46 -15.80 3.15
N GLU A 57 7.94 -17.00 3.41
CA GLU A 57 7.96 -18.12 2.45
C GLU A 57 7.02 -17.88 1.26
N GLU A 58 5.84 -17.29 1.48
CA GLU A 58 4.93 -16.87 0.39
C GLU A 58 5.55 -15.76 -0.47
N ASN A 59 6.29 -14.81 0.12
CA ASN A 59 7.02 -13.78 -0.64
C ASN A 59 8.22 -14.34 -1.41
N SER A 60 8.83 -15.42 -0.94
CA SER A 60 10.02 -16.04 -1.59
C SER A 60 9.63 -16.90 -2.80
N LYS A 61 8.42 -17.48 -2.78
CA LYS A 61 7.82 -18.17 -3.94
C LYS A 61 7.26 -17.18 -4.97
N ASN A 62 6.98 -15.95 -4.55
CA ASN A 62 6.58 -14.83 -5.42
C ASN A 62 7.78 -13.94 -5.82
N LYS A 63 8.94 -14.52 -6.12
CA LYS A 63 9.90 -13.84 -7.00
C LYS A 63 9.18 -13.66 -8.33
N ARG A 64 8.57 -12.48 -8.49
CA ARG A 64 7.91 -12.06 -9.72
C ARG A 64 8.87 -12.39 -10.86
N PRO A 65 8.41 -13.04 -11.93
CA PRO A 65 9.17 -13.03 -13.16
C PRO A 65 9.53 -11.56 -13.41
N ILE A 66 10.79 -11.29 -13.73
CA ILE A 66 11.12 -10.03 -14.39
C ILE A 66 10.32 -10.10 -15.69
N THR A 67 9.11 -9.55 -15.67
CA THR A 67 8.30 -9.38 -16.86
C THR A 67 9.08 -8.38 -17.68
N SER A 68 9.81 -8.87 -18.69
CA SER A 68 10.25 -8.00 -19.76
C SER A 68 8.97 -7.50 -20.41
N TYR A 69 8.53 -6.31 -20.02
CA TYR A 69 7.44 -5.66 -20.70
C TYR A 69 7.79 -5.56 -22.18
N PRO A 70 6.81 -5.65 -23.10
CA PRO A 70 7.06 -5.33 -24.50
C PRO A 70 7.74 -3.95 -24.59
N PRO A 71 8.59 -3.71 -25.61
CA PRO A 71 9.26 -2.42 -25.80
C PRO A 71 8.25 -1.30 -25.62
N LYS A 72 8.55 -0.32 -24.75
CA LYS A 72 7.59 0.74 -24.36
C LYS A 72 7.01 1.39 -25.62
N PRO A 73 5.75 1.10 -25.98
CA PRO A 73 5.17 1.70 -27.16
C PRO A 73 4.98 3.20 -26.92
N LEU A 74 5.16 3.98 -27.98
CA LEU A 74 4.83 5.40 -28.00
C LEU A 74 3.32 5.56 -27.79
N MET A 75 2.91 6.70 -27.21
CA MET A 75 1.49 7.05 -27.07
C MET A 75 0.79 6.91 -28.44
N PRO A 76 -0.36 6.20 -28.53
CA PRO A 76 -1.08 6.06 -29.79
C PRO A 76 -1.47 7.41 -30.37
N GLU A 77 -1.39 7.54 -31.70
CA GLU A 77 -1.62 8.82 -32.37
C GLU A 77 -3.01 9.38 -32.07
N GLY A 78 -4.05 8.54 -32.02
CA GLY A 78 -5.41 8.99 -31.68
C GLY A 78 -5.52 9.56 -30.26
N LEU A 79 -4.81 9.00 -29.28
CA LEU A 79 -4.78 9.53 -27.92
C LEU A 79 -4.02 10.85 -27.87
N LYS A 80 -2.88 10.93 -28.56
CA LYS A 80 -2.07 12.14 -28.66
C LYS A 80 -2.84 13.28 -29.34
N GLN A 81 -3.52 13.00 -30.45
CA GLN A 81 -4.37 13.97 -31.14
C GLN A 81 -5.50 14.46 -30.24
N HIS A 82 -6.19 13.56 -29.53
CA HIS A 82 -7.22 13.97 -28.59
C HIS A 82 -6.67 14.90 -27.50
N ILE A 83 -5.53 14.56 -26.89
CA ILE A 83 -4.90 15.40 -25.87
C ILE A 83 -4.50 16.77 -26.45
N VAL A 84 -3.79 16.81 -27.58
CA VAL A 84 -3.23 18.07 -28.11
C VAL A 84 -4.30 18.92 -28.80
N GLU A 85 -5.08 18.33 -29.69
CA GLU A 85 -6.00 19.05 -30.58
C GLU A 85 -7.34 19.36 -29.89
N ASN A 86 -7.88 18.43 -29.10
CA ASN A 86 -9.20 18.64 -28.48
C ASN A 86 -9.10 19.28 -27.10
N MET A 87 -8.11 18.89 -26.29
CA MET A 87 -7.95 19.41 -24.92
C MET A 87 -6.94 20.56 -24.81
N GLY A 88 -6.19 20.89 -25.87
CA GLY A 88 -5.09 21.86 -25.79
C GLY A 88 -3.94 21.39 -24.90
N GLY A 89 -3.79 20.07 -24.76
CA GLY A 89 -2.84 19.43 -23.85
C GLY A 89 -1.40 19.53 -24.32
N SER A 90 -0.48 19.59 -23.35
CA SER A 90 0.96 19.70 -23.58
C SER A 90 1.76 18.88 -22.55
N ASN A 91 3.09 18.83 -22.72
CA ASN A 91 4.01 18.18 -21.78
C ASN A 91 3.61 16.73 -21.41
N CYS A 92 3.41 15.90 -22.42
CA CYS A 92 3.07 14.49 -22.25
C CYS A 92 4.28 13.71 -21.72
N VAL A 93 4.15 13.12 -20.53
CA VAL A 93 5.20 12.35 -19.86
C VAL A 93 4.65 10.98 -19.48
N LEU A 94 5.40 9.91 -19.80
CA LEU A 94 5.05 8.57 -19.34
C LEU A 94 5.32 8.48 -17.84
N VAL A 95 4.29 8.17 -17.06
CA VAL A 95 4.39 8.01 -15.60
C VAL A 95 4.76 6.57 -15.24
N ILE A 96 4.06 5.58 -15.80
CA ILE A 96 4.30 4.16 -15.53
C ILE A 96 3.74 3.29 -16.66
N GLN A 97 4.46 2.21 -16.98
CA GLN A 97 3.90 1.07 -17.70
C GLN A 97 3.87 -0.14 -16.74
N LYS A 98 2.70 -0.71 -16.52
CA LYS A 98 2.57 -1.87 -15.61
C LYS A 98 1.48 -2.83 -16.03
N GLN A 99 1.65 -4.06 -15.60
CA GLN A 99 0.59 -5.05 -15.57
C GLN A 99 -0.37 -4.75 -14.43
N LEU A 100 -1.69 -4.81 -14.68
CA LEU A 100 -2.71 -4.67 -13.66
C LEU A 100 -2.75 -5.91 -12.76
N PHE A 101 -2.75 -5.71 -11.45
CA PHE A 101 -2.91 -6.78 -10.46
C PHE A 101 -4.34 -6.85 -9.96
N PHE A 102 -4.69 -7.94 -9.28
CA PHE A 102 -6.01 -8.08 -8.63
C PHE A 102 -6.34 -6.89 -7.72
N SER A 103 -5.34 -6.32 -7.03
CA SER A 103 -5.54 -5.13 -6.19
C SER A 103 -5.98 -3.89 -6.96
N ASP A 104 -5.66 -3.81 -8.26
CA ASP A 104 -6.02 -2.68 -9.11
C ASP A 104 -7.44 -2.82 -9.67
N VAL A 105 -7.91 -4.03 -9.97
CA VAL A 105 -9.25 -4.26 -10.56
C VAL A 105 -10.30 -4.70 -9.53
N ASN A 106 -9.91 -4.92 -8.27
CA ASN A 106 -10.84 -5.31 -7.21
C ASN A 106 -11.83 -4.17 -6.90
N PRO A 107 -13.16 -4.39 -7.09
CA PRO A 107 -14.17 -3.36 -6.83
C PRO A 107 -14.18 -2.83 -5.40
N GLN A 108 -13.77 -3.65 -4.42
CA GLN A 108 -13.69 -3.22 -3.02
C GLN A 108 -12.51 -2.28 -2.75
N ALA A 109 -11.43 -2.40 -3.54
CA ALA A 109 -10.25 -1.55 -3.40
C ALA A 109 -10.40 -0.22 -4.15
N SER A 110 -11.07 -0.24 -5.32
CA SER A 110 -11.41 0.93 -6.15
C SER A 110 -10.26 1.90 -6.37
N ARG A 111 -9.08 1.37 -6.75
CA ARG A 111 -7.87 2.16 -6.90
C ARG A 111 -6.88 1.56 -7.89
N LEU A 112 -6.09 2.41 -8.55
CA LEU A 112 -4.88 2.01 -9.25
C LEU A 112 -3.65 2.35 -8.40
N LEU A 113 -2.79 1.37 -8.13
CA LEU A 113 -1.52 1.59 -7.44
C LEU A 113 -0.40 1.91 -8.43
N ILE A 114 0.38 2.95 -8.14
CA ILE A 114 1.53 3.41 -8.93
C ILE A 114 2.76 3.40 -8.01
N PRO A 115 3.47 2.27 -7.89
CA PRO A 115 4.63 2.16 -7.00
C PRO A 115 5.75 3.10 -7.44
N PHE A 116 6.36 3.84 -6.51
CA PHE A 116 7.44 4.78 -6.83
C PHE A 116 8.65 4.13 -7.50
N SER A 117 8.90 2.85 -7.22
CA SER A 117 9.98 2.09 -7.84
C SER A 117 9.74 1.74 -9.31
N GLN A 118 8.52 1.96 -9.81
CA GLN A 118 8.11 1.70 -11.20
C GLN A 118 7.75 2.99 -11.95
N VAL A 119 7.85 4.14 -11.30
CA VAL A 119 7.63 5.44 -11.95
C VAL A 119 8.80 5.72 -12.89
N GLU A 120 8.48 6.02 -14.14
CA GLU A 120 9.43 6.22 -15.23
C GLU A 120 10.09 7.59 -15.20
N SER A 121 9.29 8.64 -14.95
CA SER A 121 9.76 10.00 -14.78
C SER A 121 9.10 10.63 -13.57
N ARG A 122 9.87 11.45 -12.84
CA ARG A 122 9.35 12.28 -11.75
C ARG A 122 9.05 13.71 -12.20
N GLU A 123 9.35 14.05 -13.44
CA GLU A 123 9.21 15.39 -14.01
C GLU A 123 7.76 15.73 -14.42
N PHE A 124 6.80 14.87 -14.08
CA PHE A 124 5.39 15.13 -14.34
C PHE A 124 4.70 16.00 -13.28
N LEU A 125 5.28 16.13 -12.08
CA LEU A 125 4.75 16.95 -10.99
C LEU A 125 5.60 18.21 -10.81
N ASN A 126 4.95 19.32 -10.52
CA ASN A 126 5.65 20.53 -10.06
C ASN A 126 5.85 20.51 -8.54
N GLU A 127 6.66 21.44 -8.02
CA GLU A 127 7.01 21.48 -6.60
C GLU A 127 5.80 21.64 -5.67
N SER A 128 4.83 22.48 -6.05
CA SER A 128 3.64 22.71 -5.23
C SER A 128 2.73 21.48 -5.19
N GLU A 129 2.58 20.75 -6.29
CA GLU A 129 1.85 19.48 -6.35
C GLU A 129 2.52 18.40 -5.51
N VAL A 130 3.85 18.29 -5.57
CA VAL A 130 4.61 17.37 -4.73
C VAL A 130 4.37 17.67 -3.25
N GLU A 131 4.40 18.95 -2.86
CA GLU A 131 4.17 19.37 -1.49
C GLU A 131 2.75 19.05 -1.01
N ARG A 132 1.73 19.38 -1.81
CA ARG A 132 0.33 19.02 -1.52
C ARG A 132 0.16 17.52 -1.32
N LEU A 133 0.73 16.72 -2.22
CA LEU A 133 0.68 15.26 -2.14
C LEU A 133 1.35 14.73 -0.86
N LYS A 134 2.53 15.25 -0.49
CA LYS A 134 3.20 14.90 0.77
C LYS A 134 2.38 15.26 2.01
N ASN A 135 1.66 16.37 1.95
CA ASN A 135 0.72 16.81 2.98
C ASN A 135 -0.62 16.03 2.96
N LYS A 136 -0.68 14.94 2.18
CA LYS A 136 -1.83 14.02 2.06
C LYS A 136 -3.06 14.68 1.43
N GLU A 137 -2.88 15.79 0.75
CA GLU A 137 -3.93 16.38 -0.07
C GLU A 137 -4.12 15.57 -1.34
N ALA A 138 -5.37 15.49 -1.79
CA ALA A 138 -5.68 14.93 -3.10
C ALA A 138 -5.52 16.01 -4.17
N ILE A 139 -4.96 15.63 -5.30
CA ILE A 139 -5.03 16.42 -6.53
C ILE A 139 -6.16 15.84 -7.36
N GLN A 140 -7.22 16.63 -7.54
CA GLN A 140 -8.29 16.34 -8.49
C GLN A 140 -7.74 16.58 -9.90
N ALA A 141 -7.87 15.59 -10.78
CA ALA A 141 -7.34 15.66 -12.14
C ALA A 141 -8.32 14.99 -13.10
N CYS A 142 -8.35 15.48 -14.35
CA CYS A 142 -9.01 14.78 -15.45
C CYS A 142 -8.15 13.58 -15.88
N LEU A 143 -8.79 12.45 -16.13
CA LEU A 143 -8.19 11.26 -16.73
C LEU A 143 -8.93 10.92 -18.03
N VAL A 144 -8.21 10.94 -19.14
CA VAL A 144 -8.68 10.40 -20.42
C VAL A 144 -8.57 8.88 -20.36
N GLU A 145 -9.72 8.20 -20.40
CA GLU A 145 -9.84 6.75 -20.37
C GLU A 145 -9.41 6.12 -21.71
N PRO A 146 -9.14 4.79 -21.75
CA PRO A 146 -8.91 4.08 -23.01
C PRO A 146 -10.05 4.22 -24.04
N SER A 147 -11.28 4.49 -23.57
CA SER A 147 -12.48 4.77 -24.37
C SER A 147 -12.53 6.18 -24.96
N MET A 148 -11.55 7.04 -24.65
CA MET A 148 -11.53 8.49 -24.92
C MET A 148 -12.59 9.29 -24.14
N GLU A 149 -13.16 8.70 -23.08
CA GLU A 149 -14.01 9.42 -22.13
C GLU A 149 -13.13 10.16 -21.10
N GLU A 150 -13.53 11.38 -20.75
CA GLU A 150 -12.86 12.19 -19.75
C GLU A 150 -13.54 12.00 -18.39
N THR A 151 -12.78 11.46 -17.43
CA THR A 151 -13.30 11.15 -16.10
C THR A 151 -12.47 11.82 -15.02
N GLU A 152 -13.15 12.44 -14.07
CA GLU A 152 -12.49 13.02 -12.91
C GLU A 152 -12.01 11.94 -11.93
N ILE A 153 -10.75 12.08 -11.50
CA ILE A 153 -10.11 11.22 -10.52
C ILE A 153 -9.43 12.02 -9.42
N ASN A 154 -9.11 11.33 -8.32
CA ASN A 154 -8.26 11.84 -7.26
C ASN A 154 -6.91 11.13 -7.28
N PHE A 155 -5.85 11.89 -7.53
CA PHE A 155 -4.47 11.45 -7.42
C PHE A 155 -3.92 11.77 -6.03
N LYS A 156 -3.37 10.76 -5.34
CA LYS A 156 -2.91 10.90 -3.95
C LYS A 156 -1.55 10.27 -3.75
N TRP A 157 -0.81 10.79 -2.77
CA TRP A 157 0.32 10.09 -2.18
C TRP A 157 -0.19 9.08 -1.16
N TRP A 158 0.29 7.85 -1.23
CA TRP A 158 0.06 6.85 -0.21
C TRP A 158 1.39 6.37 0.37
N ASP A 159 1.64 6.76 1.62
CA ASP A 159 2.77 6.26 2.38
C ASP A 159 2.44 4.92 3.06
N MET A 160 3.18 3.87 2.69
CA MET A 160 3.23 2.63 3.47
C MET A 160 4.57 2.56 4.18
N ARG A 161 4.60 1.92 5.37
CA ARG A 161 5.79 1.80 6.27
C ARG A 161 7.14 1.51 5.60
N LYS A 162 7.16 0.90 4.41
CA LYS A 162 8.38 0.57 3.67
C LYS A 162 8.44 1.11 2.25
N ASN A 163 7.29 1.38 1.63
CA ASN A 163 7.18 1.73 0.21
C ASN A 163 6.09 2.79 0.05
N SER A 164 6.47 3.98 -0.37
CA SER A 164 5.51 5.00 -0.80
C SER A 164 5.09 4.72 -2.26
N MET A 165 3.85 5.07 -2.58
CA MET A 165 3.28 4.94 -3.92
C MET A 165 2.31 6.07 -4.20
N TYR A 166 2.08 6.38 -5.47
CA TYR A 166 0.92 7.17 -5.84
C TYR A 166 -0.29 6.24 -6.00
N VAL A 167 -1.47 6.82 -5.85
CA VAL A 167 -2.73 6.11 -6.05
C VAL A 167 -3.72 6.99 -6.80
N ILE A 168 -4.36 6.41 -7.82
CA ILE A 168 -5.55 6.99 -8.44
C ILE A 168 -6.76 6.36 -7.76
N THR A 169 -7.64 7.21 -7.28
CA THR A 169 -8.89 6.88 -6.59
C THR A 169 -10.01 7.72 -7.18
N THR A 170 -11.26 7.47 -6.75
CA THR A 170 -12.47 8.09 -7.32
C THR A 170 -12.67 7.66 -8.78
N SER A 171 -13.88 7.21 -9.11
CA SER A 171 -14.27 6.74 -10.46
C SER A 171 -13.49 5.54 -11.03
N TRP A 172 -12.43 5.07 -10.37
CA TRP A 172 -11.58 3.97 -10.87
C TRP A 172 -12.35 2.67 -11.16
N ASN A 173 -13.33 2.30 -10.33
CA ASN A 173 -14.19 1.15 -10.64
C ASN A 173 -14.99 1.33 -11.94
N SER A 174 -15.47 2.55 -12.20
CA SER A 174 -16.16 2.88 -13.45
C SER A 174 -15.20 2.78 -14.63
N ILE A 175 -13.99 3.35 -14.52
CA ILE A 175 -12.92 3.23 -15.53
C ILE A 175 -12.63 1.76 -15.84
N VAL A 176 -12.45 0.92 -14.80
CA VAL A 176 -12.22 -0.53 -14.97
C VAL A 176 -13.36 -1.20 -15.73
N LYS A 177 -14.61 -0.90 -15.35
CA LYS A 177 -15.81 -1.49 -15.95
C LYS A 177 -16.00 -1.05 -17.40
N ASN A 178 -15.95 0.25 -17.67
CA ASN A 178 -16.21 0.85 -18.98
C ASN A 178 -15.17 0.42 -20.01
N ASN A 179 -13.90 0.31 -19.58
CA ASN A 179 -12.79 -0.07 -20.45
C ASN A 179 -12.46 -1.57 -20.42
N ARG A 180 -13.26 -2.37 -19.71
CA ARG A 180 -13.11 -3.83 -19.58
C ARG A 180 -11.68 -4.21 -19.15
N LEU A 181 -11.13 -3.47 -18.19
CA LEU A 181 -9.80 -3.73 -17.63
C LEU A 181 -9.84 -5.01 -16.79
N LYS A 182 -8.83 -5.85 -16.93
CA LYS A 182 -8.71 -7.14 -16.27
C LYS A 182 -7.34 -7.28 -15.61
N VAL A 183 -7.25 -8.24 -14.69
CA VAL A 183 -5.93 -8.68 -14.18
C VAL A 183 -5.09 -9.09 -15.38
N GLU A 184 -3.81 -8.77 -15.33
CA GLU A 184 -2.81 -9.07 -16.38
C GLU A 184 -2.84 -8.19 -17.62
N ASP A 185 -3.86 -7.33 -17.80
CA ASP A 185 -3.80 -6.29 -18.83
C ASP A 185 -2.59 -5.38 -18.57
N ILE A 186 -1.87 -5.01 -19.63
CA ILE A 186 -0.79 -4.04 -19.56
C ILE A 186 -1.37 -2.66 -19.86
N VAL A 187 -1.10 -1.70 -18.97
CA VAL A 187 -1.53 -0.32 -19.14
C VAL A 187 -0.34 0.62 -19.05
N GLN A 188 -0.44 1.74 -19.76
CA GLN A 188 0.41 2.90 -19.58
C GLN A 188 -0.41 4.04 -19.00
N LEU A 189 0.14 4.71 -17.99
CA LEU A 189 -0.38 5.97 -17.49
C LEU A 189 0.55 7.08 -17.96
N TRP A 190 -0.03 8.06 -18.63
CA TRP A 190 0.61 9.28 -19.07
C TRP A 190 0.09 10.45 -18.27
N SER A 191 0.93 11.44 -18.02
CA SER A 191 0.52 12.75 -17.51
C SER A 191 0.65 13.78 -18.63
N PHE A 192 -0.18 14.81 -18.60
CA PHE A 192 -0.07 15.97 -19.47
C PHE A 192 -0.62 17.21 -18.76
N ARG A 193 -0.54 18.37 -19.42
CA ARG A 193 -0.95 19.66 -18.89
C ARG A 193 -1.98 20.33 -19.78
N VAL A 194 -3.07 20.79 -19.18
CA VAL A 194 -4.06 21.70 -19.80
C VAL A 194 -4.08 22.96 -18.95
N ASP A 195 -3.71 24.11 -19.52
CA ASP A 195 -3.59 25.38 -18.79
C ASP A 195 -2.78 25.26 -17.48
N SER A 196 -1.65 24.55 -17.54
CA SER A 196 -0.78 24.20 -16.40
C SER A 196 -1.38 23.24 -15.36
N THR A 197 -2.65 22.85 -15.49
CA THR A 197 -3.31 21.87 -14.61
C THR A 197 -2.87 20.46 -14.97
N LEU A 198 -2.60 19.63 -13.97
CA LEU A 198 -2.22 18.23 -14.14
C LEU A 198 -3.42 17.39 -14.61
N CYS A 199 -3.23 16.67 -15.72
CA CYS A 199 -4.17 15.69 -16.24
C CYS A 199 -3.46 14.37 -16.53
N PHE A 200 -4.24 13.31 -16.72
CA PHE A 200 -3.72 11.97 -17.00
C PHE A 200 -4.41 11.35 -18.20
N ALA A 201 -3.74 10.41 -18.85
CA ALA A 201 -4.33 9.56 -19.87
C ALA A 201 -3.95 8.11 -19.61
N LEU A 202 -4.91 7.21 -19.71
CA LEU A 202 -4.72 5.78 -19.52
C LEU A 202 -4.84 5.08 -20.87
N GLN A 203 -3.77 4.39 -21.27
CA GLN A 203 -3.74 3.54 -22.45
C GLN A 203 -3.72 2.08 -22.02
N LYS A 204 -4.61 1.25 -22.59
CA LYS A 204 -4.53 -0.21 -22.51
C LYS A 204 -3.79 -0.74 -23.74
N LEU A 205 -2.77 -1.58 -23.54
CA LEU A 205 -1.96 -2.18 -24.61
C LEU A 205 -2.56 -3.51 -25.09
#